data_AF-A0A7V9U796-F1
#
_entry.id   AF-A0A7V9U796-F1
#
_cell.length_a   1.000
_cell.length_b   1.000
_cell.length_c   1.000
_cell.angle_alpha   90.00
_cell.angle_beta   90.00
_cell.angle_gamma   90.00
#
_symmetry.space_group_name_H-M   'P 1'
#
loop_
_entity.id
_entity.type
_entity.pdbx_description
1 polymer ?
#
loop_
_entity_poly.entity_id
_entity_poly.type
_entity_poly.pdbx_seq_one_letter_code
_entity_poly.pdbx_strand_id
1 'polypeptide(L)'
;MTYFVTGGTGFIGRHLVEELLANREGAIFVLVPESSRSRLDRVHRTRWSSSDRIRPVLGDPVLGDPTAPSLCVDPEWVEQHRGSIAHFFHLAAGYDMTASRERNEAITVDGTRRATALATELEVRVFHHVSSVAVAGDWRGEFDETLFDEGQQLQSSYQETTYEGERIVREECAVPWRVYRPAIVAGHSETGVMDKVDGPYYFFPALRRLRDTVPQWVPLWGVDLGDTNVVPVDFVAKAMDHLAHVEGLDGQTFHLVDPEPQATVDVVNTFAAAAKAPRFAVPIDRRITAALPSALAPVNVLTGLLRRPPAQRALAQTIGRLGIPPEVLSYLTMPTTFAARSTEKAMAGSGISCPALETYAATLWDYWEQHLDISTASDVTLRDALHGRKVVITGAGAGIGKAVALKISQAGGTPLLVAGAEQGLLDTQSEIEDAGGTAYVYPCDLSDLGAVETVSKQIVVEHQAVGLVIDIGAVGGQMGPPRFAAYVASKAASNAPHTVPGPVLGSEPSAEGVRFTTVHLPVVRTPMIAPTASYDAVPTVTPAQAANLVMNAIKHPPDEVGTTPGTSGEVAHAMLPKTAVRTLHLAYGVCP
;
A
#
# COMPACT_ATOMS: atom_id res chain seq x y z
N MET A 1 6.10 30.39 11.74
CA MET A 1 7.47 29.96 11.35
C MET A 1 7.44 29.59 9.88
N THR A 2 8.56 29.67 9.17
CA THR A 2 8.59 29.38 7.72
C THR A 2 9.39 28.11 7.45
N TYR A 3 8.86 27.25 6.57
CA TYR A 3 9.40 25.94 6.28
C TYR A 3 9.82 25.84 4.82
N PHE A 4 10.94 25.18 4.56
CA PHE A 4 11.36 24.80 3.21
C PHE A 4 11.54 23.29 3.16
N VAL A 5 10.92 22.61 2.20
CA VAL A 5 10.89 21.14 2.14
C VAL A 5 11.32 20.66 0.75
N THR A 6 12.39 19.88 0.68
CA THR A 6 12.71 19.08 -0.52
C THR A 6 12.11 17.69 -0.40
N GLY A 7 11.77 17.07 -1.53
CA GLY A 7 11.12 15.75 -1.51
C GLY A 7 9.71 15.76 -0.90
N GLY A 8 9.06 16.93 -0.81
CA GLY A 8 7.72 17.08 -0.21
C GLY A 8 6.59 16.35 -0.95
N THR A 9 6.82 15.93 -2.19
CA THR A 9 5.90 15.07 -2.97
C THR A 9 6.24 13.58 -2.86
N GLY A 10 7.34 13.24 -2.18
CA GLY A 10 7.75 11.86 -1.91
C GLY A 10 7.00 11.26 -0.71
N PHE A 11 7.30 9.99 -0.43
CA PHE A 11 6.55 9.18 0.54
C PHE A 11 6.53 9.80 1.95
N ILE A 12 7.69 10.02 2.57
CA ILE A 12 7.77 10.64 3.91
C ILE A 12 7.41 12.14 3.84
N GLY A 13 7.91 12.83 2.81
CA GLY A 13 7.80 14.29 2.70
C GLY A 13 6.38 14.81 2.68
N ARG A 14 5.45 14.13 2.01
CA ARG A 14 4.05 14.57 1.98
C ARG A 14 3.37 14.46 3.36
N HIS A 15 3.71 13.43 4.13
CA HIS A 15 3.15 13.20 5.45
C HIS A 15 3.73 14.19 6.46
N LEU A 16 5.01 14.54 6.30
CA LEU A 16 5.59 15.68 7.03
C LEU A 16 4.89 17.00 6.69
N VAL A 17 4.60 17.27 5.41
CA VAL A 17 3.86 18.48 5.02
C VAL A 17 2.43 18.48 5.60
N GLU A 18 1.72 17.34 5.57
CA GLU A 18 0.41 17.17 6.21
C GLU A 18 0.49 17.49 7.72
N GLU A 19 1.50 16.96 8.42
CA GLU A 19 1.73 17.19 9.84
C GLU A 19 2.03 18.67 10.15
N LEU A 20 2.89 19.32 9.38
CA LEU A 20 3.21 20.75 9.51
C LEU A 20 2.00 21.65 9.24
N LEU A 21 1.12 21.26 8.32
CA LEU A 21 -0.12 21.99 8.07
C LEU A 21 -1.09 21.88 9.23
N ALA A 22 -1.22 20.69 9.80
CA ALA A 22 -2.14 20.42 10.90
C ALA A 22 -1.70 21.06 12.21
N ASN A 23 -0.39 21.03 12.52
CA ASN A 23 0.11 21.32 13.87
C ASN A 23 0.99 22.57 13.96
N ARG A 24 1.38 23.18 12.84
CA ARG A 24 2.24 24.37 12.81
C ARG A 24 1.61 25.52 12.04
N GLU A 25 2.13 26.72 12.27
CA GLU A 25 1.72 27.95 11.56
C GLU A 25 2.81 28.47 10.63
N GLY A 26 2.38 29.10 9.54
CA GLY A 26 3.23 29.81 8.58
C GLY A 26 3.39 29.08 7.24
N ALA A 27 4.14 29.70 6.32
CA ALA A 27 4.26 29.24 4.95
C ALA A 27 5.18 28.01 4.83
N ILE A 28 4.81 27.10 3.94
CA ILE A 28 5.56 25.88 3.62
C ILE A 28 5.94 25.96 2.14
N PHE A 29 7.21 26.20 1.88
CA PHE A 29 7.81 26.18 0.56
C PHE A 29 8.18 24.75 0.19
N VAL A 30 7.62 24.23 -0.90
CA VAL A 30 7.89 22.87 -1.37
C VAL A 30 8.67 22.93 -2.67
N LEU A 31 9.90 22.44 -2.65
CA LEU A 31 10.74 22.35 -3.85
C LEU A 31 10.18 21.30 -4.80
N VAL A 32 9.94 21.67 -6.04
CA VAL A 32 9.41 20.78 -7.08
C VAL A 32 10.10 21.03 -8.43
N PRO A 33 10.58 19.98 -9.13
CA PRO A 33 11.03 20.11 -10.50
C PRO A 33 9.83 20.30 -11.44
N GLU A 34 10.01 21.01 -12.56
CA GLU A 34 8.91 21.31 -13.51
C GLU A 34 8.20 20.03 -13.97
N SER A 35 8.95 18.95 -14.18
CA SER A 35 8.43 17.62 -14.55
C SER A 35 7.47 17.02 -13.52
N SER A 36 7.53 17.45 -12.27
CA SER A 36 6.70 16.96 -11.15
C SER A 36 5.63 17.95 -10.70
N ARG A 37 5.43 19.05 -11.43
CA ARG A 37 4.44 20.08 -11.09
C ARG A 37 3.01 19.54 -11.07
N SER A 38 2.63 18.72 -12.06
CA SER A 38 1.33 18.08 -12.11
C SER A 38 1.07 17.16 -10.90
N ARG A 39 2.11 16.47 -10.42
CA ARG A 39 2.04 15.64 -9.21
C ARG A 39 1.81 16.51 -7.97
N LEU A 40 2.49 17.64 -7.86
CA LEU A 40 2.28 18.59 -6.76
C LEU A 40 0.87 19.16 -6.77
N ASP A 41 0.38 19.64 -7.92
CA ASP A 41 -0.97 20.19 -8.05
C ASP A 41 -2.06 19.16 -7.70
N ARG A 42 -1.79 17.87 -7.96
CA ARG A 42 -2.65 16.77 -7.52
C ARG A 42 -2.63 16.62 -6.00
N VAL A 43 -1.46 16.48 -5.38
CA VAL A 43 -1.34 16.32 -3.92
C VAL A 43 -1.95 17.51 -3.18
N HIS A 44 -1.75 18.73 -3.71
CA HIS A 44 -2.32 19.96 -3.17
C HIS A 44 -3.85 19.94 -3.14
N ARG A 45 -4.48 19.48 -4.23
CA ARG A 45 -5.94 19.38 -4.33
C ARG A 45 -6.53 18.24 -3.51
N THR A 46 -5.89 17.06 -3.53
CA THR A 46 -6.49 15.84 -2.97
C THR A 46 -6.17 15.61 -1.50
N ARG A 47 -5.03 16.09 -1.01
CA ARG A 47 -4.57 15.80 0.36
C ARG A 47 -4.42 17.05 1.21
N TRP A 48 -3.84 18.10 0.66
CA TRP A 48 -3.56 19.32 1.43
C TRP A 48 -4.69 20.35 1.41
N SER A 49 -5.91 19.94 1.03
CA SER A 49 -7.14 20.75 1.05
C SER A 49 -7.02 22.12 0.38
N SER A 50 -6.16 22.23 -0.63
CA SER A 50 -5.84 23.48 -1.31
C SER A 50 -5.41 24.64 -0.40
N SER A 51 -4.68 24.33 0.68
CA SER A 51 -4.15 25.34 1.61
C SER A 51 -3.29 26.39 0.89
N ASP A 52 -3.56 27.67 1.19
CA ASP A 52 -2.82 28.84 0.70
C ASP A 52 -1.41 28.98 1.32
N ARG A 53 -1.14 28.20 2.37
CA ARG A 53 0.16 28.14 3.04
C ARG A 53 1.22 27.41 2.23
N ILE A 54 0.81 26.56 1.28
CA ILE A 54 1.72 25.75 0.47
C ILE A 54 2.13 26.54 -0.75
N ARG A 55 3.43 26.76 -0.91
CA ARG A 55 3.98 27.58 -1.98
C ARG A 55 5.01 26.75 -2.76
N PRO A 56 4.72 26.38 -4.03
CA PRO A 56 5.72 25.69 -4.84
C PRO A 56 6.93 26.58 -5.07
N VAL A 57 8.12 25.99 -4.99
CA VAL A 57 9.38 26.60 -5.44
C VAL A 57 9.93 25.73 -6.55
N LEU A 58 10.13 26.32 -7.73
CA LEU A 58 10.73 25.59 -8.84
C LEU A 58 12.22 25.40 -8.60
N GLY A 59 12.69 24.18 -8.81
CA GLY A 59 14.10 23.83 -8.77
C GLY A 59 14.29 22.34 -9.01
N ASP A 60 15.52 21.93 -9.29
CA ASP A 60 15.85 20.55 -9.64
C ASP A 60 16.99 20.05 -8.74
N PRO A 61 16.75 19.01 -7.94
CA PRO A 61 17.82 18.38 -7.16
C PRO A 61 18.81 17.58 -8.03
N VAL A 62 18.49 17.30 -9.30
CA VAL A 62 19.24 16.39 -10.18
C VAL A 62 19.65 17.10 -11.46
N LEU A 63 20.54 18.10 -11.35
CA LEU A 63 21.17 18.72 -12.51
C LEU A 63 22.67 18.46 -12.52
N GLY A 64 23.15 17.88 -13.63
CA GLY A 64 24.56 17.57 -13.88
C GLY A 64 25.42 18.79 -14.23
N ASP A 65 24.88 20.01 -14.14
CA ASP A 65 25.64 21.24 -14.33
C ASP A 65 26.17 21.76 -12.99
N PRO A 66 27.49 21.70 -12.73
CA PRO A 66 28.09 22.21 -11.50
C PRO A 66 28.07 23.74 -11.39
N THR A 67 27.76 24.47 -12.47
CA THR A 67 27.64 25.94 -12.47
C THR A 67 26.24 26.44 -12.17
N ALA A 68 25.24 25.53 -12.14
CA ALA A 68 23.87 25.87 -11.82
C ALA A 68 23.72 26.31 -10.35
N PRO A 69 22.81 27.26 -10.04
CA PRO A 69 22.50 27.68 -8.67
C PRO A 69 22.16 26.50 -7.75
N SER A 70 22.28 26.70 -6.43
CA SER A 70 21.98 25.68 -5.43
C SER A 70 20.54 25.15 -5.57
N LEU A 71 20.41 23.86 -5.89
CA LEU A 71 19.15 23.17 -6.28
C LEU A 71 18.38 23.83 -7.43
N CYS A 72 19.05 24.65 -8.25
CA CYS A 72 18.47 25.42 -9.35
C CYS A 72 17.31 26.32 -8.93
N VAL A 73 17.29 26.77 -7.67
CA VAL A 73 16.34 27.77 -7.19
C VAL A 73 16.73 29.13 -7.73
N ASP A 74 15.74 29.94 -8.10
CA ASP A 74 15.94 31.29 -8.60
C ASP A 74 16.74 32.14 -7.58
N PRO A 75 17.92 32.69 -7.95
CA PRO A 75 18.72 33.54 -7.05
C PRO A 75 17.95 34.74 -6.50
N GLU A 76 17.01 35.31 -7.26
CA GLU A 76 16.19 36.42 -6.75
C GLU A 76 15.26 35.94 -5.63
N TRP A 77 14.69 34.74 -5.78
CA TRP A 77 13.87 34.11 -4.73
C TRP A 77 14.70 33.84 -3.47
N VAL A 78 15.94 33.36 -3.63
CA VAL A 78 16.86 33.12 -2.50
C VAL A 78 17.12 34.41 -1.72
N GLU A 79 17.43 35.50 -2.41
CA GLU A 79 17.70 36.79 -1.77
C GLU A 79 16.46 37.35 -1.06
N GLN A 80 15.27 37.21 -1.65
CA GLN A 80 14.01 37.64 -1.03
C GLN A 80 13.67 36.88 0.26
N HIS A 81 14.18 35.64 0.42
CA HIS A 81 13.84 34.76 1.54
C HIS A 81 15.01 34.52 2.50
N ARG A 82 16.16 35.17 2.29
CA ARG A 82 17.33 35.12 3.17
C ARG A 82 16.95 35.47 4.62
N GLY A 83 17.32 34.62 5.57
CA GLY A 83 17.04 34.76 7.00
C GLY A 83 15.57 34.54 7.40
N SER A 84 14.66 34.27 6.44
CA SER A 84 13.22 34.10 6.72
C SER A 84 12.80 32.64 6.97
N ILE A 85 13.62 31.69 6.54
CA ILE A 85 13.34 30.24 6.64
C ILE A 85 13.83 29.71 7.98
N ALA A 86 12.90 29.25 8.81
CA ALA A 86 13.21 28.74 10.14
C ALA A 86 13.64 27.26 10.11
N HIS A 87 13.00 26.43 9.28
CA HIS A 87 13.30 25.01 9.20
C HIS A 87 13.42 24.59 7.73
N PHE A 88 14.59 24.09 7.34
CA PHE A 88 14.81 23.48 6.03
C PHE A 88 14.82 21.96 6.21
N PHE A 89 13.84 21.25 5.68
CA PHE A 89 13.80 19.79 5.65
C PHE A 89 14.27 19.26 4.29
N HIS A 90 15.32 18.45 4.31
CA HIS A 90 15.85 17.76 3.14
C HIS A 90 15.50 16.27 3.19
N LEU A 91 14.52 15.86 2.37
CA LEU A 91 14.07 14.47 2.23
C LEU A 91 14.30 13.90 0.82
N ALA A 92 14.92 14.66 -0.07
CA ALA A 92 15.17 14.23 -1.44
C ALA A 92 16.32 13.22 -1.49
N ALA A 93 16.00 11.93 -1.47
CA ALA A 93 16.95 10.83 -1.63
C ALA A 93 16.44 9.81 -2.67
N GLY A 94 17.37 9.23 -3.43
CA GLY A 94 17.07 8.16 -4.39
C GLY A 94 16.80 6.84 -3.66
N TYR A 95 15.53 6.44 -3.56
CA TYR A 95 15.12 5.14 -3.01
C TYR A 95 14.82 4.08 -4.09
N ASP A 96 15.28 4.31 -5.33
CA ASP A 96 15.15 3.30 -6.38
C ASP A 96 16.35 2.34 -6.31
N MET A 97 16.13 1.20 -5.66
CA MET A 97 17.14 0.13 -5.53
C MET A 97 17.49 -0.52 -6.88
N THR A 98 16.72 -0.25 -7.94
CA THR A 98 16.94 -0.73 -9.31
C THR A 98 17.54 0.33 -10.24
N ALA A 99 17.63 1.58 -9.78
CA ALA A 99 18.25 2.66 -10.55
C ALA A 99 19.78 2.48 -10.65
N SER A 100 20.38 3.09 -11.68
CA SER A 100 21.83 3.08 -11.83
C SER A 100 22.50 3.80 -10.66
N ARG A 101 23.70 3.33 -10.30
CA ARG A 101 24.50 3.89 -9.21
C ARG A 101 24.70 5.39 -9.38
N GLU A 102 25.01 5.82 -10.60
CA GLU A 102 25.26 7.23 -10.94
C GLU A 102 24.05 8.11 -10.68
N ARG A 103 22.84 7.59 -10.93
CA ARG A 103 21.60 8.31 -10.66
C ARG A 103 21.34 8.46 -9.17
N ASN A 104 21.58 7.41 -8.38
CA ASN A 104 21.41 7.46 -6.93
C ASN A 104 22.46 8.37 -6.27
N GLU A 105 23.70 8.37 -6.77
CA GLU A 105 24.75 9.31 -6.35
C GLU A 105 24.34 10.76 -6.67
N ALA A 106 23.91 11.06 -7.90
CA ALA A 106 23.49 12.42 -8.28
C ALA A 106 22.30 12.93 -7.45
N ILE A 107 21.30 12.08 -7.17
CA ILE A 107 20.13 12.49 -6.38
C ILE A 107 20.50 12.72 -4.92
N THR A 108 21.20 11.77 -4.30
CA THR A 108 21.39 11.76 -2.85
C THR A 108 22.62 12.56 -2.45
N VAL A 109 23.78 12.32 -3.08
CA VAL A 109 25.06 12.93 -2.69
C VAL A 109 25.13 14.38 -3.18
N ASP A 110 25.01 14.60 -4.49
CA ASP A 110 25.07 15.95 -5.06
C ASP A 110 23.87 16.79 -4.63
N GLY A 111 22.68 16.17 -4.57
CA GLY A 111 21.48 16.80 -4.03
C GLY A 111 21.65 17.27 -2.58
N THR A 112 22.32 16.48 -1.73
CA THR A 112 22.59 16.89 -0.34
C THR A 112 23.60 18.04 -0.28
N ARG A 113 24.71 18.00 -1.04
CA ARG A 113 25.68 19.12 -1.09
C ARG A 113 25.03 20.42 -1.55
N ARG A 114 24.17 20.36 -2.57
CA ARG A 114 23.45 21.53 -3.07
C ARG A 114 22.40 22.03 -2.07
N ALA A 115 21.76 21.13 -1.33
CA ALA A 115 20.81 21.51 -0.29
C ALA A 115 21.48 22.19 0.91
N THR A 116 22.63 21.71 1.35
CA THR A 116 23.40 22.37 2.43
C THR A 116 23.94 23.73 1.97
N ALA A 117 24.37 23.85 0.70
CA ALA A 117 24.73 25.13 0.11
C ALA A 117 23.54 26.11 0.08
N LEU A 118 22.37 25.69 -0.43
CA LEU A 118 21.17 26.52 -0.43
C LEU A 118 20.74 26.93 0.98
N ALA A 119 20.82 26.02 1.94
CA ALA A 119 20.48 26.30 3.34
C ALA A 119 21.41 27.38 3.94
N THR A 120 22.69 27.37 3.55
CA THR A 120 23.65 28.40 3.93
C THR A 120 23.35 29.73 3.25
N GLU A 121 23.06 29.71 1.95
CA GLU A 121 22.68 30.91 1.19
C GLU A 121 21.41 31.56 1.73
N LEU A 122 20.42 30.75 2.16
CA LEU A 122 19.18 31.22 2.76
C LEU A 122 19.32 31.63 4.23
N GLU A 123 20.47 31.40 4.87
CA GLU A 123 20.71 31.64 6.30
C GLU A 123 19.61 31.00 7.18
N VAL A 124 19.29 29.73 6.90
CA VAL A 124 18.22 29.04 7.61
C VAL A 124 18.58 28.83 9.08
N ARG A 125 17.58 28.91 9.97
CA ARG A 125 17.83 28.71 11.41
C ARG A 125 18.32 27.29 11.72
N VAL A 126 17.73 26.28 11.08
CA VAL A 126 18.16 24.88 11.24
C VAL A 126 17.86 24.04 9.99
N PHE A 127 18.83 23.21 9.61
CA PHE A 127 18.75 22.23 8.54
C PHE A 127 18.44 20.83 9.07
N HIS A 128 17.45 20.15 8.50
CA HIS A 128 16.94 18.85 8.92
C HIS A 128 17.19 17.85 7.80
N HIS A 129 18.07 16.88 8.02
CA HIS A 129 18.43 15.87 7.02
C HIS A 129 17.78 14.53 7.35
N VAL A 130 17.05 13.96 6.40
CA VAL A 130 16.54 12.58 6.51
C VAL A 130 17.53 11.62 5.86
N SER A 131 18.24 10.89 6.72
CA SER A 131 19.14 9.79 6.39
C SER A 131 18.39 8.45 6.51
N SER A 132 19.05 7.37 6.90
CA SER A 132 18.46 6.05 7.15
C SER A 132 19.32 5.28 8.15
N VAL A 133 18.72 4.34 8.89
CA VAL A 133 19.49 3.35 9.68
C VAL A 133 20.43 2.50 8.82
N ALA A 134 20.24 2.51 7.50
CA ALA A 134 21.10 1.86 6.52
C ALA A 134 22.59 2.31 6.58
N VAL A 135 22.89 3.48 7.16
CA VAL A 135 24.28 3.95 7.36
C VAL A 135 25.10 3.02 8.25
N ALA A 136 24.45 2.17 9.06
CA ALA A 136 25.13 1.18 9.89
C ALA A 136 25.76 0.03 9.10
N GLY A 137 25.43 -0.14 7.81
CA GLY A 137 26.04 -1.15 6.96
C GLY A 137 25.93 -2.57 7.53
N ASP A 138 27.07 -3.24 7.68
CA ASP A 138 27.18 -4.60 8.23
C ASP A 138 27.56 -4.65 9.73
N TRP A 139 27.43 -3.53 10.46
CA TRP A 139 27.70 -3.46 11.89
C TRP A 139 27.03 -4.59 12.67
N ARG A 140 27.67 -5.06 13.75
CA ARG A 140 27.12 -6.15 14.58
C ARG A 140 27.00 -5.69 16.02
N GLY A 141 25.77 -5.71 16.52
CA GLY A 141 25.46 -5.30 17.90
C GLY A 141 24.53 -4.10 17.94
N GLU A 142 24.59 -3.36 19.05
CA GLU A 142 23.83 -2.11 19.22
C GLU A 142 24.51 -0.99 18.44
N PHE A 143 23.74 -0.27 17.60
CA PHE A 143 24.16 0.94 16.91
C PHE A 143 23.30 2.10 17.41
N ASP A 144 23.89 3.02 18.15
CA ASP A 144 23.18 4.16 18.73
C ASP A 144 23.36 5.44 17.90
N GLU A 145 22.67 6.50 18.30
CA GLU A 145 22.62 7.78 17.58
C GLU A 145 23.94 8.55 17.58
N THR A 146 24.90 8.18 18.45
CA THR A 146 26.22 8.81 18.50
C THR A 146 27.19 8.18 17.50
N LEU A 147 26.92 6.95 17.05
CA LEU A 147 27.76 6.24 16.08
C LEU A 147 27.49 6.70 14.65
N PHE A 148 28.56 6.79 13.86
CA PHE A 148 28.46 7.08 12.44
C PHE A 148 29.53 6.38 11.61
N ASP A 149 30.82 6.67 11.81
CA ASP A 149 31.94 6.02 11.10
C ASP A 149 32.72 5.11 12.05
N GLU A 150 32.37 3.83 12.08
CA GLU A 150 32.97 2.81 12.94
C GLU A 150 33.76 1.77 12.13
N GLY A 151 34.02 2.04 10.84
CA GLY A 151 34.67 1.10 9.93
C GLY A 151 33.77 -0.02 9.41
N GLN A 152 32.45 0.15 9.48
CA GLN A 152 31.46 -0.76 8.88
C GLN A 152 31.60 -0.81 7.35
N GLN A 153 31.25 -1.96 6.76
CA GLN A 153 31.18 -2.11 5.31
C GLN A 153 29.77 -1.81 4.80
N LEU A 154 29.72 -1.00 3.74
CA LEU A 154 28.49 -0.68 3.02
C LEU A 154 28.35 -1.65 1.85
N GLN A 155 27.32 -2.48 1.88
CA GLN A 155 27.14 -3.62 0.97
C GLN A 155 26.37 -3.25 -0.31
N SER A 156 25.86 -2.02 -0.39
CA SER A 156 24.99 -1.57 -1.48
C SER A 156 25.18 -0.09 -1.81
N SER A 157 24.87 0.28 -3.06
CA SER A 157 24.87 1.67 -3.51
C SER A 157 23.91 2.55 -2.70
N TYR A 158 22.79 2.01 -2.23
CA TYR A 158 21.86 2.73 -1.36
C TYR A 158 22.49 3.07 0.00
N GLN A 159 23.15 2.10 0.64
CA GLN A 159 23.88 2.33 1.90
C GLN A 159 25.04 3.32 1.70
N GLU A 160 25.82 3.17 0.62
CA GLU A 160 26.92 4.07 0.28
C GLU A 160 26.46 5.53 0.09
N THR A 161 25.41 5.73 -0.72
CA THR A 161 24.90 7.08 -1.03
C THR A 161 24.24 7.74 0.18
N THR A 162 23.53 6.97 1.01
CA THR A 162 22.91 7.49 2.23
C THR A 162 23.97 7.85 3.27
N TYR A 163 24.99 7.00 3.44
CA TYR A 163 26.13 7.29 4.31
C TYR A 163 26.85 8.57 3.88
N GLU A 164 27.17 8.69 2.59
CA GLU A 164 27.86 9.86 2.04
C GLU A 164 27.03 11.14 2.19
N GLY A 165 25.71 11.09 1.93
CA GLY A 165 24.80 12.21 2.17
C GLY A 165 24.83 12.68 3.62
N GLU A 166 24.76 11.75 4.58
CA GLU A 166 24.85 12.10 6.00
C GLU A 166 26.24 12.66 6.38
N ARG A 167 27.33 12.11 5.82
CA ARG A 167 28.70 12.60 6.02
C ARG A 167 28.83 14.06 5.59
N ILE A 168 28.29 14.42 4.42
CA ILE A 168 28.26 15.79 3.91
C ILE A 168 27.57 16.73 4.91
N VAL A 169 26.45 16.33 5.48
CA VAL A 169 25.75 17.18 6.47
C VAL A 169 26.60 17.36 7.73
N ARG A 170 27.21 16.30 8.23
CA ARG A 170 28.04 16.35 9.45
C ARG A 170 29.29 17.19 9.29
N GLU A 171 29.95 17.10 8.13
CA GLU A 171 31.27 17.71 7.90
C GLU A 171 31.23 19.05 7.18
N GLU A 172 30.23 19.28 6.33
CA GLU A 172 30.20 20.41 5.39
C GLU A 172 29.03 21.38 5.62
N CYS A 173 27.99 21.01 6.37
CA CYS A 173 26.85 21.91 6.62
C CYS A 173 27.24 23.06 7.55
N ALA A 174 27.17 24.30 7.06
CA ALA A 174 27.59 25.49 7.80
C ALA A 174 26.53 26.05 8.77
N VAL A 175 25.26 25.66 8.62
CA VAL A 175 24.15 26.05 9.49
C VAL A 175 23.87 24.98 10.55
N PRO A 176 23.22 25.31 11.68
CA PRO A 176 22.80 24.29 12.66
C PRO A 176 22.01 23.17 11.97
N TRP A 177 22.30 21.92 12.29
CA TRP A 177 21.68 20.78 11.59
C TRP A 177 21.18 19.71 12.56
N ARG A 178 20.26 18.86 12.09
CA ARG A 178 19.78 17.65 12.78
C ARG A 178 19.63 16.52 11.76
N VAL A 179 19.97 15.30 12.17
CA VAL A 179 19.85 14.11 11.32
C VAL A 179 18.77 13.17 11.86
N TYR A 180 17.92 12.66 10.98
CA TYR A 180 16.89 11.66 11.29
C TYR A 180 17.18 10.38 10.51
N ARG A 181 17.35 9.25 11.20
CA ARG A 181 17.59 7.93 10.61
C ARG A 181 16.35 7.04 10.86
N PRO A 182 15.34 7.10 9.98
CA PRO A 182 14.25 6.15 10.05
C PRO A 182 14.70 4.73 9.72
N ALA A 183 14.00 3.75 10.32
CA ALA A 183 14.05 2.35 9.93
C ALA A 183 13.29 2.09 8.62
N ILE A 184 12.85 0.86 8.37
CA ILE A 184 12.03 0.54 7.21
C ILE A 184 10.66 1.21 7.38
N VAL A 185 10.41 2.24 6.59
CA VAL A 185 9.16 3.01 6.71
C VAL A 185 8.03 2.32 5.95
N ALA A 186 7.06 1.84 6.71
CA ALA A 186 5.80 1.27 6.25
C ALA A 186 4.73 2.35 6.00
N GLY A 187 3.58 1.92 5.46
CA GLY A 187 2.43 2.78 5.19
C GLY A 187 1.87 3.40 6.45
N HIS A 188 0.96 4.35 6.26
CA HIS A 188 0.31 5.03 7.37
C HIS A 188 -0.46 4.04 8.25
N SER A 189 -0.25 4.08 9.57
CA SER A 189 -0.79 3.10 10.52
C SER A 189 -2.34 3.05 10.52
N GLU A 190 -2.99 4.21 10.46
CA GLU A 190 -4.45 4.33 10.45
C GLU A 190 -5.11 4.16 9.07
N THR A 191 -4.52 4.73 8.01
CA THR A 191 -5.15 4.76 6.67
C THR A 191 -4.64 3.67 5.72
N GLY A 192 -3.50 3.05 6.05
CA GLY A 192 -2.85 2.03 5.23
C GLY A 192 -2.09 2.59 4.02
N VAL A 193 -2.21 3.90 3.74
CA VAL A 193 -1.67 4.52 2.52
C VAL A 193 -0.18 4.26 2.39
N MET A 194 0.22 3.72 1.24
CA MET A 194 1.61 3.54 0.82
C MET A 194 1.76 3.73 -0.69
N ASP A 195 2.96 4.06 -1.17
CA ASP A 195 3.20 4.46 -2.57
C ASP A 195 3.52 3.33 -3.53
N LYS A 196 4.30 2.37 -3.04
CA LYS A 196 4.82 1.28 -3.86
C LYS A 196 5.09 0.06 -3.00
N VAL A 197 5.15 -1.08 -3.68
CA VAL A 197 5.46 -2.37 -3.06
C VAL A 197 6.97 -2.46 -2.85
N ASP A 198 7.44 -2.01 -1.68
CA ASP A 198 8.85 -2.08 -1.28
C ASP A 198 9.03 -2.64 0.14
N GLY A 199 10.26 -3.02 0.49
CA GLY A 199 10.59 -3.50 1.84
C GLY A 199 9.77 -4.73 2.25
N PRO A 200 9.02 -4.72 3.37
CA PRO A 200 8.26 -5.88 3.84
C PRO A 200 7.16 -6.31 2.85
N TYR A 201 6.73 -5.43 1.94
CA TYR A 201 5.63 -5.69 1.02
C TYR A 201 5.98 -6.65 -0.12
N TYR A 202 7.26 -6.91 -0.39
CA TYR A 202 7.66 -7.90 -1.41
C TYR A 202 7.13 -9.32 -1.11
N PHE A 203 6.81 -9.61 0.16
CA PHE A 203 6.23 -10.89 0.56
C PHE A 203 4.72 -10.98 0.35
N PHE A 204 4.02 -9.86 0.14
CA PHE A 204 2.56 -9.85 0.11
C PHE A 204 1.96 -10.69 -1.03
N PRO A 205 2.49 -10.64 -2.27
CA PRO A 205 2.06 -11.56 -3.33
C PRO A 205 2.21 -13.04 -2.94
N ALA A 206 3.31 -13.40 -2.27
CA ALA A 206 3.55 -14.77 -1.84
C ALA A 206 2.59 -15.19 -0.72
N LEU A 207 2.38 -14.34 0.29
CA LEU A 207 1.41 -14.56 1.37
C LEU A 207 -0.01 -14.72 0.83
N ARG A 208 -0.40 -13.90 -0.16
CA ARG A 208 -1.70 -14.03 -0.83
C ARG A 208 -1.82 -15.37 -1.53
N ARG A 209 -0.81 -15.77 -2.30
CA ARG A 209 -0.82 -17.07 -2.99
C ARG A 209 -0.94 -18.22 -1.98
N LEU A 210 -0.26 -18.13 -0.84
CA LEU A 210 -0.37 -19.11 0.23
C LEU A 210 -1.79 -19.13 0.83
N ARG A 211 -2.39 -17.97 1.13
CA ARG A 211 -3.79 -17.87 1.55
C ARG A 211 -4.75 -18.56 0.58
N ASP A 212 -4.54 -18.36 -0.72
CA ASP A 212 -5.44 -18.85 -1.77
C ASP A 212 -5.24 -20.36 -2.07
N THR A 213 -4.11 -20.96 -1.67
CA THR A 213 -3.76 -22.36 -2.03
C THR A 213 -3.55 -23.31 -0.85
N VAL A 214 -3.28 -22.79 0.36
CA VAL A 214 -2.94 -23.59 1.53
C VAL A 214 -3.90 -23.24 2.67
N PRO A 215 -4.55 -24.23 3.32
CA PRO A 215 -5.42 -23.96 4.46
C PRO A 215 -4.68 -23.25 5.60
N GLN A 216 -5.32 -22.24 6.19
CA GLN A 216 -4.74 -21.40 7.24
C GLN A 216 -4.20 -22.16 8.46
N TRP A 217 -4.76 -23.34 8.77
CA TRP A 217 -4.35 -24.17 9.91
C TRP A 217 -3.04 -24.94 9.69
N VAL A 218 -2.50 -24.97 8.46
CA VAL A 218 -1.25 -25.67 8.15
C VAL A 218 -0.05 -24.82 8.59
N PRO A 219 0.76 -25.25 9.57
CA PRO A 219 1.98 -24.52 9.91
C PRO A 219 3.02 -24.67 8.80
N LEU A 220 3.59 -23.56 8.35
CA LEU A 220 4.70 -23.52 7.40
C LEU A 220 6.05 -23.50 8.13
N TRP A 221 7.10 -23.93 7.45
CA TRP A 221 8.45 -23.92 8.01
C TRP A 221 9.15 -22.61 7.65
N GLY A 222 9.59 -21.84 8.65
CA GLY A 222 10.37 -20.62 8.48
C GLY A 222 11.86 -20.86 8.73
N VAL A 223 12.71 -20.06 8.09
CA VAL A 223 14.14 -19.95 8.42
C VAL A 223 14.31 -18.71 9.29
N ASP A 224 15.17 -18.77 10.30
CA ASP A 224 15.54 -17.59 11.07
C ASP A 224 16.31 -16.61 10.18
N LEU A 225 15.69 -15.46 9.93
CA LEU A 225 16.25 -14.36 9.15
C LEU A 225 16.80 -13.25 10.07
N GLY A 226 16.82 -13.44 11.39
CA GLY A 226 17.27 -12.41 12.34
C GLY A 226 16.25 -11.28 12.50
N ASP A 227 16.74 -10.14 12.95
CA ASP A 227 15.90 -9.00 13.33
C ASP A 227 15.76 -7.99 12.18
N THR A 228 14.68 -7.24 12.24
CA THR A 228 14.33 -6.14 11.34
C THR A 228 13.73 -5.00 12.18
N ASN A 229 13.39 -3.89 11.52
CA ASN A 229 12.72 -2.77 12.18
C ASN A 229 11.81 -2.05 11.18
N VAL A 230 10.51 -2.11 11.43
CA VAL A 230 9.45 -1.55 10.58
C VAL A 230 8.65 -0.55 11.39
N VAL A 231 8.57 0.69 10.89
CA VAL A 231 7.86 1.79 11.53
C VAL A 231 6.87 2.44 10.55
N PRO A 232 5.69 2.90 10.97
CA PRO A 232 4.74 3.51 10.05
C PRO A 232 5.11 4.98 9.75
N VAL A 233 4.80 5.46 8.55
CA VAL A 233 5.21 6.80 8.08
C VAL A 233 4.62 7.95 8.90
N ASP A 234 3.45 7.78 9.49
CA ASP A 234 2.83 8.80 10.36
C ASP A 234 3.58 8.96 11.69
N PHE A 235 4.13 7.88 12.25
CA PHE A 235 5.04 7.99 13.39
C PHE A 235 6.29 8.77 13.02
N VAL A 236 6.90 8.45 11.86
CA VAL A 236 8.11 9.14 11.38
C VAL A 236 7.84 10.62 11.17
N ALA A 237 6.74 11.00 10.52
CA ALA A 237 6.37 12.39 10.28
C ALA A 237 6.12 13.17 11.59
N LYS A 238 5.34 12.59 12.53
CA LYS A 238 5.08 13.19 13.85
C LYS A 238 6.36 13.36 14.67
N ALA A 239 7.22 12.34 14.68
CA ALA A 239 8.49 12.40 15.39
C ALA A 239 9.42 13.48 14.81
N MET A 240 9.53 13.56 13.48
CA MET A 240 10.31 14.61 12.81
C MET A 240 9.80 16.01 13.13
N ASP A 241 8.49 16.24 13.04
CA ASP A 241 7.90 17.53 13.39
C ASP A 241 8.20 17.89 14.85
N HIS A 242 7.91 16.99 15.80
CA HIS A 242 8.17 17.25 17.22
C HIS A 242 9.64 17.55 17.48
N LEU A 243 10.53 16.64 17.06
CA LEU A 243 11.97 16.76 17.27
C LEU A 243 12.53 18.01 16.62
N ALA A 244 12.05 18.43 15.45
CA ALA A 244 12.51 19.65 14.80
C ALA A 244 12.23 20.91 15.63
N HIS A 245 11.19 20.92 16.46
CA HIS A 245 10.75 22.09 17.23
C HIS A 245 11.21 22.08 18.70
N VAL A 246 11.89 21.03 19.16
CA VAL A 246 12.54 21.02 20.49
C VAL A 246 13.85 21.81 20.43
N GLU A 247 14.11 22.65 21.44
CA GLU A 247 15.33 23.46 21.53
C GLU A 247 16.54 22.65 22.03
N GLY A 248 17.76 23.07 21.67
CA GLY A 248 18.99 22.47 22.18
C GLY A 248 19.36 21.10 21.59
N LEU A 249 18.75 20.71 20.47
CA LEU A 249 18.98 19.44 19.78
C LEU A 249 19.87 19.55 18.54
N ASP A 250 20.40 20.73 18.24
CA ASP A 250 21.24 20.94 17.06
C ASP A 250 22.56 20.16 17.18
N GLY A 251 23.04 19.62 16.06
CA GLY A 251 24.20 18.73 15.97
C GLY A 251 23.92 17.28 16.40
N GLN A 252 22.67 16.94 16.73
CA GLN A 252 22.29 15.60 17.17
C GLN A 252 21.66 14.77 16.05
N THR A 253 21.61 13.45 16.29
CA THR A 253 21.03 12.45 15.40
C THR A 253 19.94 11.69 16.13
N PHE A 254 18.90 11.31 15.40
CA PHE A 254 17.70 10.69 15.94
C PHE A 254 17.34 9.42 15.18
N HIS A 255 17.30 8.28 15.88
CA HIS A 255 16.84 7.02 15.33
C HIS A 255 15.31 6.94 15.41
N LEU A 256 14.64 6.99 14.26
CA LEU A 256 13.18 6.88 14.17
C LEU A 256 12.81 5.42 13.89
N VAL A 257 12.91 4.62 14.96
CA VAL A 257 12.83 3.15 14.92
C VAL A 257 11.81 2.65 15.94
N ASP A 258 11.36 1.41 15.81
CA ASP A 258 10.71 0.69 16.89
C ASP A 258 11.76 0.42 17.99
N PRO A 259 11.55 0.83 19.25
CA PRO A 259 12.52 0.60 20.32
C PRO A 259 12.70 -0.88 20.65
N GLU A 260 11.71 -1.73 20.33
CA GLU A 260 11.82 -3.17 20.50
C GLU A 260 12.33 -3.83 19.21
N PRO A 261 13.39 -4.66 19.27
CA PRO A 261 13.84 -5.43 18.11
C PRO A 261 12.72 -6.34 17.59
N GLN A 262 12.41 -6.25 16.30
CA GLN A 262 11.35 -7.04 15.68
C GLN A 262 11.97 -8.24 14.96
N ALA A 263 11.72 -9.46 15.43
CA ALA A 263 12.18 -10.64 14.72
C ALA A 263 11.48 -10.73 13.34
N THR A 264 12.24 -10.96 12.28
CA THR A 264 11.70 -10.99 10.90
C THR A 264 10.58 -12.01 10.75
N VAL A 265 10.68 -13.16 11.43
CA VAL A 265 9.65 -14.20 11.44
C VAL A 265 8.33 -13.70 12.05
N ASP A 266 8.41 -12.87 13.09
CA ASP A 266 7.24 -12.32 13.76
C ASP A 266 6.58 -11.25 12.89
N VAL A 267 7.37 -10.38 12.25
CA VAL A 267 6.87 -9.42 11.24
C VAL A 267 6.13 -10.14 10.11
N VAL A 268 6.73 -11.20 9.54
CA VAL A 268 6.10 -11.99 8.48
C VAL A 268 4.83 -12.70 8.99
N ASN A 269 4.84 -13.24 10.20
CA ASN A 269 3.68 -13.90 10.80
C ASN A 269 2.55 -12.93 11.13
N THR A 270 2.87 -11.69 11.52
CA THR A 270 1.90 -10.63 11.74
C THR A 270 1.22 -10.25 10.42
N PHE A 271 1.96 -10.14 9.32
CA PHE A 271 1.35 -9.97 7.99
C PHE A 271 0.63 -11.22 7.49
N ALA A 272 1.11 -12.43 7.76
CA ALA A 272 0.40 -13.66 7.41
C ALA A 272 -0.94 -13.75 8.16
N ALA A 273 -0.98 -13.35 9.43
CA ALA A 273 -2.20 -13.25 10.21
C ALA A 273 -3.19 -12.24 9.60
N ALA A 274 -2.70 -11.04 9.25
CA ALA A 274 -3.48 -10.01 8.56
C ALA A 274 -4.07 -10.52 7.23
N ALA A 275 -3.24 -11.22 6.45
CA ALA A 275 -3.63 -11.85 5.20
C ALA A 275 -4.58 -13.04 5.36
N LYS A 276 -4.78 -13.57 6.58
CA LYS A 276 -5.39 -14.88 6.84
C LYS A 276 -4.67 -16.03 6.11
N ALA A 277 -3.38 -15.85 5.86
CA ALA A 277 -2.49 -16.86 5.31
C ALA A 277 -2.00 -17.83 6.42
N PRO A 278 -1.54 -19.03 6.06
CA PRO A 278 -0.89 -19.91 7.02
C PRO A 278 0.37 -19.27 7.60
N ARG A 279 0.62 -19.51 8.90
CA ARG A 279 1.76 -18.92 9.63
C ARG A 279 2.98 -19.83 9.61
N PHE A 280 4.15 -19.22 9.70
CA PHE A 280 5.42 -19.92 9.84
C PHE A 280 5.63 -20.29 11.31
N ALA A 281 5.71 -21.59 11.60
CA ALA A 281 6.12 -22.09 12.90
C ALA A 281 7.61 -21.73 13.09
N VAL A 282 7.87 -21.00 14.18
CA VAL A 282 9.16 -20.48 14.67
C VAL A 282 10.36 -21.38 14.32
N PRO A 283 11.49 -20.80 13.90
CA PRO A 283 12.58 -21.49 13.21
C PRO A 283 13.27 -22.57 14.05
N ILE A 284 13.82 -23.57 13.36
CA ILE A 284 14.84 -24.45 13.92
C ILE A 284 16.06 -23.57 14.26
N ASP A 285 16.38 -23.43 15.55
CA ASP A 285 17.55 -22.70 16.03
C ASP A 285 18.84 -23.20 15.31
N ARG A 286 19.64 -22.25 14.80
CA ARG A 286 20.95 -22.51 14.19
C ARG A 286 21.92 -23.21 15.14
N ARG A 287 21.75 -23.07 16.47
CA ARG A 287 22.57 -23.73 17.50
C ARG A 287 22.14 -25.17 17.74
N ILE A 288 20.85 -25.48 17.60
CA ILE A 288 20.31 -26.85 17.77
C ILE A 288 20.72 -27.74 16.58
N THR A 289 20.75 -27.20 15.37
CA THR A 289 21.21 -27.92 14.17
C THR A 289 22.71 -28.23 14.18
N ALA A 290 23.52 -27.48 14.92
CA ALA A 290 24.96 -27.75 15.08
C ALA A 290 25.28 -28.81 16.15
N ALA A 291 24.34 -29.10 17.07
CA ALA A 291 24.57 -29.97 18.23
C ALA A 291 23.97 -31.38 18.12
N LEU A 292 23.18 -31.67 17.06
CA LEU A 292 22.53 -32.97 16.88
C LEU A 292 23.46 -33.98 16.15
N PRO A 293 23.64 -35.21 16.69
CA PRO A 293 24.37 -36.27 16.00
C PRO A 293 23.78 -36.50 14.61
N SER A 294 24.63 -36.42 13.58
CA SER A 294 24.27 -36.39 12.16
C SER A 294 23.45 -37.59 11.65
N ALA A 295 23.33 -38.66 12.44
CA ALA A 295 22.75 -39.94 12.03
C ALA A 295 21.26 -40.15 12.41
N LEU A 296 20.67 -39.33 13.29
CA LEU A 296 19.33 -39.61 13.84
C LEU A 296 18.26 -38.54 13.59
N ALA A 297 18.59 -37.44 12.91
CA ALA A 297 17.62 -36.44 12.52
C ALA A 297 17.06 -36.75 11.11
N PRO A 298 15.76 -37.06 10.93
CA PRO A 298 15.14 -37.23 9.60
C PRO A 298 15.29 -35.97 8.71
N VAL A 299 15.61 -34.83 9.33
CA VAL A 299 15.94 -33.54 8.70
C VAL A 299 17.21 -33.59 7.84
N ASN A 300 18.24 -34.39 8.18
CA ASN A 300 19.51 -34.39 7.43
C ASN A 300 19.41 -35.08 6.07
N VAL A 301 18.50 -36.04 5.91
CA VAL A 301 18.26 -36.72 4.64
C VAL A 301 17.59 -35.77 3.64
N LEU A 302 16.60 -35.00 4.11
CA LEU A 302 15.89 -34.01 3.28
C LEU A 302 16.78 -32.79 2.96
N THR A 303 17.57 -32.32 3.93
CA THR A 303 18.51 -31.20 3.76
C THR A 303 19.67 -31.57 2.83
N GLY A 304 20.16 -32.83 2.87
CA GLY A 304 21.15 -33.33 1.91
C GLY A 304 20.62 -33.42 0.47
N LEU A 305 19.31 -33.59 0.30
CA LEU A 305 18.62 -33.57 -0.99
C LEU A 305 18.45 -32.13 -1.52
N LEU A 306 18.12 -31.17 -0.65
CA LEU A 306 17.93 -29.74 -0.99
C LEU A 306 19.25 -28.98 -1.22
N ARG A 307 20.37 -29.42 -0.62
CA ARG A 307 21.71 -28.84 -0.83
C ARG A 307 22.39 -29.25 -2.15
N ARG A 308 21.72 -30.06 -2.98
CA ARG A 308 22.26 -30.39 -4.31
C ARG A 308 22.12 -29.18 -5.24
N PRO A 309 23.13 -28.86 -6.07
CA PRO A 309 23.07 -27.75 -7.03
C PRO A 309 21.78 -27.64 -7.87
N PRO A 310 21.17 -28.74 -8.36
CA PRO A 310 19.88 -28.65 -9.05
C PRO A 310 18.71 -28.23 -8.15
N ALA A 311 18.69 -28.63 -6.88
CA ALA A 311 17.62 -28.27 -5.94
C ALA A 311 17.74 -26.81 -5.47
N GLN A 312 18.97 -26.32 -5.26
CA GLN A 312 19.21 -24.89 -5.00
C GLN A 312 18.83 -24.02 -6.20
N ARG A 313 19.12 -24.47 -7.43
CA ARG A 313 18.66 -23.78 -8.66
C ARG A 313 17.14 -23.80 -8.78
N ALA A 314 16.48 -24.90 -8.45
CA ALA A 314 15.03 -24.98 -8.43
C ALA A 314 14.42 -24.05 -7.37
N LEU A 315 14.99 -23.98 -6.17
CA LEU A 315 14.55 -23.08 -5.11
C LEU A 315 14.77 -21.61 -5.50
N ALA A 316 15.94 -21.24 -6.02
CA ALA A 316 16.24 -19.90 -6.52
C ALA A 316 15.32 -19.50 -7.69
N GLN A 317 15.03 -20.43 -8.62
CA GLN A 317 14.04 -20.22 -9.68
C GLN A 317 12.61 -20.11 -9.13
N THR A 318 12.30 -20.77 -8.02
CA THR A 318 10.98 -20.69 -7.36
C THR A 318 10.83 -19.37 -6.59
N ILE A 319 11.87 -18.90 -5.91
CA ILE A 319 11.92 -17.59 -5.24
C ILE A 319 11.81 -16.45 -6.27
N GLY A 320 12.54 -16.54 -7.39
CA GLY A 320 12.40 -15.60 -8.50
C GLY A 320 10.99 -15.63 -9.14
N ARG A 321 10.32 -16.79 -9.18
CA ARG A 321 8.91 -16.91 -9.60
C ARG A 321 7.90 -16.40 -8.57
N LEU A 322 8.31 -16.22 -7.32
CA LEU A 322 7.50 -15.60 -6.25
C LEU A 322 7.62 -14.07 -6.27
N GLY A 323 8.42 -13.49 -7.18
CA GLY A 323 8.52 -12.04 -7.37
C GLY A 323 9.38 -11.32 -6.36
N ILE A 324 10.20 -12.04 -5.57
CA ILE A 324 11.14 -11.45 -4.60
C ILE A 324 12.52 -11.40 -5.27
N PRO A 325 13.06 -10.21 -5.59
CA PRO A 325 14.42 -10.09 -6.12
C PRO A 325 15.44 -10.66 -5.12
N PRO A 326 16.44 -11.45 -5.57
CA PRO A 326 17.49 -11.98 -4.68
C PRO A 326 18.21 -10.89 -3.88
N GLU A 327 18.32 -9.70 -4.46
CA GLU A 327 18.95 -8.52 -3.86
C GLU A 327 18.15 -8.03 -2.65
N VAL A 328 16.82 -8.19 -2.63
CA VAL A 328 15.97 -7.80 -1.48
C VAL A 328 16.30 -8.64 -0.26
N LEU A 329 16.68 -9.92 -0.43
CA LEU A 329 16.97 -10.82 0.69
C LEU A 329 18.12 -10.34 1.58
N SER A 330 19.12 -9.65 1.02
CA SER A 330 20.22 -9.06 1.79
C SER A 330 19.83 -7.85 2.64
N TYR A 331 18.66 -7.23 2.40
CA TYR A 331 18.17 -6.08 3.17
C TYR A 331 17.13 -6.44 4.22
N LEU A 332 16.58 -7.66 4.18
CA LEU A 332 15.55 -8.10 5.11
C LEU A 332 16.10 -8.42 6.50
N THR A 333 17.40 -8.69 6.58
CA THR A 333 18.06 -9.13 7.80
C THR A 333 19.02 -8.04 8.26
N MET A 334 18.74 -7.42 9.41
CA MET A 334 19.67 -6.49 10.01
C MET A 334 20.49 -7.23 11.07
N PRO A 335 21.83 -7.32 10.93
CA PRO A 335 22.69 -7.83 12.01
C PRO A 335 22.81 -6.84 13.18
N THR A 336 22.20 -5.66 13.03
CA THR A 336 22.27 -4.50 13.91
C THR A 336 20.95 -4.28 14.63
N THR A 337 21.02 -4.05 15.94
CA THR A 337 19.93 -3.50 16.75
C THR A 337 20.13 -1.99 16.91
N PHE A 338 19.09 -1.18 16.77
CA PHE A 338 19.20 0.29 16.82
C PHE A 338 18.68 0.83 18.14
N ALA A 339 19.54 1.51 18.90
CA ALA A 339 19.12 2.19 20.11
C ALA A 339 18.70 3.63 19.80
N ALA A 340 17.58 4.07 20.37
CA ALA A 340 16.97 5.39 20.12
C ALA A 340 16.95 6.27 21.38
N ARG A 341 17.98 6.21 22.23
CA ARG A 341 18.00 6.80 23.58
C ARG A 341 17.79 8.32 23.58
N SER A 342 18.42 9.03 22.63
CA SER A 342 18.32 10.48 22.47
C SER A 342 16.95 10.86 21.93
N THR A 343 16.44 10.09 20.95
CA THR A 343 15.08 10.22 20.43
C THR A 343 14.04 10.04 21.54
N GLU A 344 14.09 8.95 22.30
CA GLU A 344 13.16 8.68 23.42
C GLU A 344 13.19 9.80 24.46
N LYS A 345 14.39 10.28 24.81
CA LYS A 345 14.57 11.39 25.75
C LYS A 345 13.96 12.69 25.21
N ALA A 346 14.16 13.00 23.94
CA ALA A 346 13.64 14.21 23.30
C ALA A 346 12.13 14.15 23.02
N MET A 347 11.57 12.95 22.86
CA MET A 347 10.13 12.71 22.68
C MET A 347 9.37 12.53 23.99
N ALA A 348 10.05 12.44 25.14
CA ALA A 348 9.42 12.26 26.43
C ALA A 348 8.35 13.33 26.70
N GLY A 349 7.12 12.89 26.98
CA GLY A 349 5.98 13.78 27.24
C GLY A 349 5.26 14.32 26.00
N SER A 350 5.71 13.97 24.78
CA SER A 350 5.04 14.37 23.52
C SER A 350 3.75 13.60 23.24
N GLY A 351 3.59 12.40 23.82
CA GLY A 351 2.51 11.46 23.48
C GLY A 351 2.74 10.72 22.15
N ILE A 352 3.88 10.93 21.48
CA ILE A 352 4.26 10.25 20.24
C ILE A 352 5.04 8.98 20.60
N SER A 353 4.57 7.83 20.12
CA SER A 353 5.25 6.54 20.23
C SER A 353 5.05 5.74 18.95
N CYS A 354 6.01 4.87 18.61
CA CYS A 354 5.81 3.92 17.52
C CYS A 354 4.72 2.92 17.94
N PRO A 355 3.61 2.78 17.18
CA PRO A 355 2.61 1.76 17.48
C PRO A 355 3.17 0.38 17.17
N ALA A 356 2.69 -0.65 17.87
CA ALA A 356 3.07 -2.04 17.61
C ALA A 356 2.54 -2.52 16.25
N LEU A 357 3.35 -3.27 15.49
CA LEU A 357 3.02 -3.69 14.12
C LEU A 357 1.67 -4.42 14.02
N GLU A 358 1.31 -5.21 15.04
CA GLU A 358 0.06 -5.95 15.11
C GLU A 358 -1.18 -5.06 15.01
N THR A 359 -1.09 -3.80 15.45
CA THR A 359 -2.23 -2.88 15.47
C THR A 359 -2.54 -2.29 14.09
N TYR A 360 -1.58 -2.29 13.16
CA TYR A 360 -1.75 -1.67 11.83
C TYR A 360 -1.42 -2.58 10.64
N ALA A 361 -0.91 -3.80 10.85
CA ALA A 361 -0.59 -4.75 9.77
C ALA A 361 -1.80 -5.10 8.90
N ALA A 362 -3.00 -5.23 9.49
CA ALA A 362 -4.24 -5.46 8.75
C ALA A 362 -4.59 -4.29 7.83
N THR A 363 -4.44 -3.06 8.32
CA THR A 363 -4.66 -1.84 7.53
C THR A 363 -3.72 -1.77 6.33
N LEU A 364 -2.43 -2.08 6.53
CA LEU A 364 -1.44 -2.13 5.46
C LEU A 364 -1.75 -3.22 4.43
N TRP A 365 -2.10 -4.43 4.89
CA TRP A 365 -2.49 -5.52 4.01
C TRP A 365 -3.71 -5.16 3.16
N ASP A 366 -4.75 -4.64 3.80
CA ASP A 366 -6.01 -4.28 3.15
C ASP A 366 -5.80 -3.17 2.10
N TYR A 367 -4.98 -2.16 2.43
CA TYR A 367 -4.64 -1.11 1.47
C TYR A 367 -3.84 -1.67 0.28
N TRP A 368 -2.82 -2.48 0.55
CA TRP A 368 -2.03 -3.12 -0.51
C TRP A 368 -2.91 -3.98 -1.43
N GLU A 369 -3.77 -4.84 -0.88
CA GLU A 369 -4.63 -5.72 -1.68
C GLU A 369 -5.64 -4.92 -2.53
N GLN A 370 -6.03 -3.73 -2.08
CA GLN A 370 -6.97 -2.85 -2.79
C GLN A 370 -6.33 -1.97 -3.86
N HIS A 371 -5.15 -1.43 -3.60
CA HIS A 371 -4.58 -0.36 -4.41
C HIS A 371 -3.29 -0.75 -5.14
N LEU A 372 -2.52 -1.71 -4.61
CA LEU A 372 -1.16 -2.02 -5.09
C LEU A 372 -1.00 -3.46 -5.61
N ASP A 373 -1.97 -4.33 -5.37
CA ASP A 373 -2.00 -5.66 -5.96
C ASP A 373 -2.16 -5.59 -7.49
N ILE A 374 -1.06 -5.82 -8.19
CA ILE A 374 -1.00 -5.88 -9.66
C ILE A 374 -1.09 -7.31 -10.21
N SER A 375 -1.38 -8.32 -9.39
CA SER A 375 -1.43 -9.71 -9.86
C SER A 375 -2.47 -9.93 -10.97
N THR A 376 -3.50 -9.08 -11.05
CA THR A 376 -4.45 -9.07 -12.16
C THR A 376 -3.76 -8.81 -13.51
N ALA A 377 -2.72 -7.97 -13.54
CA ALA A 377 -1.97 -7.61 -14.73
C ALA A 377 -1.04 -8.73 -15.24
N SER A 378 -0.71 -9.70 -14.38
CA SER A 378 0.09 -10.89 -14.76
C SER A 378 -0.76 -12.12 -15.09
N ASP A 379 -2.09 -12.02 -14.97
CA ASP A 379 -3.02 -13.09 -15.26
C ASP A 379 -3.37 -13.16 -16.76
N VAL A 380 -2.74 -14.11 -17.46
CA VAL A 380 -2.89 -14.27 -18.92
C VAL A 380 -4.35 -14.50 -19.32
N THR A 381 -5.10 -15.31 -18.57
CA THR A 381 -6.49 -15.65 -18.91
C THR A 381 -7.41 -14.44 -18.78
N LEU A 382 -7.24 -13.60 -17.75
CA LEU A 382 -7.99 -12.34 -17.63
C LEU A 382 -7.64 -11.37 -18.73
N ARG A 383 -6.35 -11.24 -19.05
CA ARG A 383 -5.90 -10.35 -20.13
C ARG A 383 -6.51 -10.77 -21.45
N ASP A 384 -6.48 -12.05 -21.79
CA ASP A 384 -7.11 -12.55 -23.01
C ASP A 384 -8.63 -12.25 -23.03
N ALA A 385 -9.30 -12.31 -21.88
CA ALA A 385 -10.73 -12.02 -21.76
C ALA A 385 -11.07 -10.51 -21.87
N LEU A 386 -10.20 -9.62 -21.35
CA LEU A 386 -10.50 -8.20 -21.16
C LEU A 386 -9.71 -7.24 -22.05
N HIS A 387 -8.60 -7.67 -22.67
CA HIS A 387 -7.74 -6.79 -23.43
C HIS A 387 -8.50 -6.11 -24.57
N GLY A 388 -8.49 -4.77 -24.58
CA GLY A 388 -9.21 -3.95 -25.56
C GLY A 388 -10.74 -3.99 -25.43
N ARG A 389 -11.29 -4.63 -24.39
CA ARG A 389 -12.72 -4.68 -24.11
C ARG A 389 -13.13 -3.48 -23.26
N LYS A 390 -14.28 -2.89 -23.58
CA LYS A 390 -14.92 -1.86 -22.76
C LYS A 390 -15.93 -2.52 -21.83
N VAL A 391 -15.92 -2.15 -20.55
CA VAL A 391 -16.77 -2.78 -19.52
C VAL A 391 -17.53 -1.71 -18.76
N VAL A 392 -18.87 -1.76 -18.84
CA VAL A 392 -19.74 -0.86 -18.07
C VAL A 392 -19.84 -1.35 -16.64
N ILE A 393 -19.62 -0.45 -15.68
CA ILE A 393 -19.64 -0.76 -14.25
C ILE A 393 -20.57 0.24 -13.58
N THR A 394 -21.65 -0.26 -12.97
CA THR A 394 -22.56 0.55 -12.15
C THR A 394 -22.06 0.63 -10.71
N GLY A 395 -22.30 1.76 -10.05
CA GLY A 395 -21.77 2.02 -8.71
C GLY A 395 -20.24 2.11 -8.66
N ALA A 396 -19.60 2.53 -9.76
CA ALA A 396 -18.14 2.47 -9.91
C ALA A 396 -17.37 3.55 -9.11
N GLY A 397 -18.05 4.53 -8.54
CA GLY A 397 -17.40 5.65 -7.85
C GLY A 397 -16.84 5.32 -6.45
N ALA A 398 -17.14 4.16 -5.88
CA ALA A 398 -16.64 3.76 -4.56
C ALA A 398 -16.71 2.24 -4.34
N GLY A 399 -16.06 1.76 -3.26
CA GLY A 399 -16.21 0.40 -2.75
C GLY A 399 -15.90 -0.68 -3.78
N ILE A 400 -16.83 -1.62 -3.95
CA ILE A 400 -16.66 -2.80 -4.84
C ILE A 400 -16.53 -2.38 -6.30
N GLY A 401 -17.39 -1.47 -6.79
CA GLY A 401 -17.40 -1.05 -8.18
C GLY A 401 -16.08 -0.41 -8.59
N LYS A 402 -15.53 0.44 -7.71
CA LYS A 402 -14.19 1.02 -7.88
C LYS A 402 -13.09 -0.04 -7.96
N ALA A 403 -13.09 -1.00 -7.03
CA ALA A 403 -12.11 -2.09 -7.02
C ALA A 403 -12.18 -2.97 -8.28
N VAL A 404 -13.39 -3.22 -8.79
CA VAL A 404 -13.61 -3.93 -10.06
C VAL A 404 -13.07 -3.12 -11.24
N ALA A 405 -13.31 -1.82 -11.28
CA ALA A 405 -12.82 -0.93 -12.33
C ALA A 405 -11.28 -0.93 -12.41
N LEU A 406 -10.61 -0.80 -11.27
CA LEU A 406 -9.15 -0.84 -11.18
C LEU A 406 -8.60 -2.17 -11.72
N LYS A 407 -9.17 -3.31 -11.30
CA LYS A 407 -8.73 -4.64 -11.76
C LYS A 407 -8.99 -4.87 -13.26
N ILE A 408 -10.12 -4.40 -13.80
CA ILE A 408 -10.39 -4.46 -15.24
C ILE A 408 -9.34 -3.66 -16.01
N SER A 409 -9.00 -2.47 -15.53
CA SER A 409 -7.98 -1.65 -16.17
C SER A 409 -6.59 -2.32 -16.12
N GLN A 410 -6.21 -2.90 -14.98
CA GLN A 410 -4.98 -3.69 -14.84
C GLN A 410 -4.89 -4.86 -15.84
N ALA A 411 -6.03 -5.49 -16.17
CA ALA A 411 -6.10 -6.56 -17.16
C ALA A 411 -6.10 -6.06 -18.63
N GLY A 412 -6.02 -4.74 -18.86
CA GLY A 412 -6.04 -4.12 -20.19
C GLY A 412 -7.44 -3.86 -20.76
N GLY A 413 -8.48 -3.95 -19.92
CA GLY A 413 -9.82 -3.49 -20.26
C GLY A 413 -10.00 -1.99 -20.03
N THR A 414 -11.08 -1.43 -20.55
CA THR A 414 -11.43 -0.01 -20.44
C THR A 414 -12.74 0.13 -19.65
N PRO A 415 -12.66 0.53 -18.37
CA PRO A 415 -13.86 0.75 -17.55
C PRO A 415 -14.69 1.94 -18.02
N LEU A 416 -16.01 1.74 -18.14
CA LEU A 416 -17.01 2.79 -18.34
C LEU A 416 -17.77 2.95 -17.01
N LEU A 417 -17.42 3.99 -16.26
CA LEU A 417 -17.78 4.19 -14.86
C LEU A 417 -19.13 4.89 -14.75
N VAL A 418 -20.13 4.22 -14.18
CA VAL A 418 -21.49 4.75 -14.01
C VAL A 418 -21.85 4.84 -12.52
N ALA A 419 -22.19 6.02 -12.01
CA ALA A 419 -22.74 6.23 -10.67
C ALA A 419 -23.41 7.60 -10.54
N GLY A 420 -24.22 7.81 -9.52
CA GLY A 420 -24.87 9.11 -9.29
C GLY A 420 -23.92 10.23 -8.85
N ALA A 421 -22.88 9.90 -8.06
CA ALA A 421 -21.92 10.87 -7.55
C ALA A 421 -20.72 11.04 -8.50
N GLU A 422 -20.68 12.18 -9.21
CA GLU A 422 -19.65 12.47 -10.21
C GLU A 422 -18.22 12.49 -9.64
N GLN A 423 -18.02 13.10 -8.47
CA GLN A 423 -16.68 13.23 -7.88
C GLN A 423 -16.01 11.86 -7.65
N GLY A 424 -16.74 10.88 -7.12
CA GLY A 424 -16.18 9.54 -6.90
C GLY A 424 -15.81 8.81 -8.21
N LEU A 425 -16.52 9.11 -9.32
CA LEU A 425 -16.18 8.60 -10.63
C LEU A 425 -14.88 9.24 -11.16
N LEU A 426 -14.74 10.56 -11.03
CA LEU A 426 -13.53 11.29 -11.41
C LEU A 426 -12.31 10.83 -10.59
N ASP A 427 -12.47 10.59 -9.30
CA ASP A 427 -11.40 10.06 -8.44
C ASP A 427 -10.96 8.67 -8.92
N THR A 428 -11.93 7.81 -9.26
CA THR A 428 -11.65 6.46 -9.79
C THR A 428 -10.99 6.50 -11.16
N GLN A 429 -11.44 7.39 -12.05
CA GLN A 429 -10.82 7.62 -13.36
C GLN A 429 -9.36 8.08 -13.20
N SER A 430 -9.11 9.04 -12.31
CA SER A 430 -7.75 9.54 -12.05
C SER A 430 -6.82 8.45 -11.55
N GLU A 431 -7.28 7.56 -10.66
CA GLU A 431 -6.47 6.42 -10.18
C GLU A 431 -6.14 5.43 -11.31
N ILE A 432 -7.08 5.20 -12.23
CA ILE A 432 -6.87 4.34 -13.40
C ILE A 432 -5.85 4.97 -14.36
N GLU A 433 -5.97 6.26 -14.65
CA GLU A 433 -5.05 6.99 -15.53
C GLU A 433 -3.64 7.09 -14.94
N ASP A 434 -3.53 7.27 -13.62
CA ASP A 434 -2.25 7.26 -12.90
C ASP A 434 -1.54 5.90 -13.00
N ALA A 435 -2.29 4.81 -13.10
CA ALA A 435 -1.77 3.47 -13.35
C ALA A 435 -1.48 3.20 -14.84
N GLY A 436 -1.67 4.18 -15.73
CA GLY A 436 -1.47 4.07 -17.18
C GLY A 436 -2.65 3.45 -17.94
N GLY A 437 -3.80 3.33 -17.29
CA GLY A 437 -5.04 2.82 -17.88
C GLY A 437 -5.86 3.90 -18.57
N THR A 438 -7.08 3.53 -18.98
CA THR A 438 -8.06 4.45 -19.57
C THR A 438 -9.44 4.11 -19.05
N ALA A 439 -10.18 5.12 -18.59
CA ALA A 439 -11.57 4.99 -18.16
C ALA A 439 -12.40 6.20 -18.60
N TYR A 440 -13.72 6.00 -18.70
CA TYR A 440 -14.68 7.03 -19.07
C TYR A 440 -15.76 7.17 -18.00
N VAL A 441 -16.23 8.39 -17.76
CA VAL A 441 -17.12 8.74 -16.65
C VAL A 441 -18.52 9.08 -17.17
N TYR A 442 -19.54 8.47 -16.58
CA TYR A 442 -20.95 8.68 -16.92
C TYR A 442 -21.78 8.87 -15.64
N PRO A 443 -21.98 10.11 -15.17
CA PRO A 443 -22.83 10.40 -14.04
C PRO A 443 -24.29 10.02 -14.36
N CYS A 444 -24.87 9.13 -13.56
CA CYS A 444 -26.22 8.62 -13.78
C CYS A 444 -26.86 8.15 -12.47
N ASP A 445 -28.04 8.70 -12.15
CA ASP A 445 -28.90 8.13 -11.12
C ASP A 445 -29.69 6.97 -11.74
N LEU A 446 -29.36 5.75 -11.32
CA LEU A 446 -29.99 4.53 -11.83
C LEU A 446 -31.45 4.37 -11.40
N SER A 447 -31.96 5.21 -10.50
CA SER A 447 -33.39 5.26 -10.17
C SER A 447 -34.23 6.03 -11.20
N ASP A 448 -33.60 6.84 -12.05
CA ASP A 448 -34.24 7.56 -13.15
C ASP A 448 -34.05 6.79 -14.48
N LEU A 449 -35.12 6.13 -14.93
CA LEU A 449 -35.11 5.35 -16.16
C LEU A 449 -34.83 6.20 -17.42
N GLY A 450 -35.21 7.48 -17.43
CA GLY A 450 -34.92 8.38 -18.54
C GLY A 450 -33.44 8.76 -18.61
N ALA A 451 -32.82 8.96 -17.45
CA ALA A 451 -31.37 9.17 -17.34
C ALA A 451 -30.61 7.91 -17.78
N VAL A 452 -31.05 6.72 -17.36
CA VAL A 452 -30.47 5.44 -17.78
C VAL A 452 -30.55 5.26 -19.29
N GLU A 453 -31.70 5.54 -19.92
CA GLU A 453 -31.85 5.44 -21.38
C GLU A 453 -30.92 6.40 -22.12
N THR A 454 -30.79 7.63 -21.63
CA THR A 454 -29.93 8.67 -22.21
C THR A 454 -28.46 8.26 -22.15
N VAL A 455 -27.97 7.87 -20.97
CA VAL A 455 -26.59 7.44 -20.75
C VAL A 455 -26.28 6.16 -21.54
N SER A 456 -27.23 5.22 -21.61
CA SER A 456 -27.06 3.99 -22.39
C SER A 456 -26.88 4.30 -23.88
N LYS A 457 -27.70 5.21 -24.45
CA LYS A 457 -27.54 5.66 -25.84
C LYS A 457 -26.20 6.36 -26.06
N GLN A 458 -25.79 7.21 -25.11
CA GLN A 458 -24.50 7.89 -25.17
C GLN A 458 -23.34 6.89 -25.22
N ILE A 459 -23.31 5.92 -24.31
CA ILE A 459 -22.29 4.86 -24.28
C ILE A 459 -22.26 4.10 -25.60
N VAL A 460 -23.42 3.71 -26.14
CA VAL A 460 -23.49 2.98 -27.42
C VAL A 460 -22.91 3.79 -28.57
N VAL A 461 -23.23 5.09 -28.65
CA VAL A 461 -22.74 6.00 -29.70
C VAL A 461 -21.22 6.20 -29.57
N GLU A 462 -20.72 6.47 -28.37
CA GLU A 462 -19.32 6.79 -28.13
C GLU A 462 -18.41 5.57 -28.19
N HIS A 463 -18.93 4.37 -27.91
CA HIS A 463 -18.07 3.22 -27.64
C HIS A 463 -18.31 1.95 -28.42
N GLN A 464 -19.50 1.77 -29.02
CA GLN A 464 -19.88 0.63 -29.86
C GLN A 464 -19.49 -0.76 -29.28
N ALA A 465 -20.50 -1.46 -28.76
CA ALA A 465 -20.50 -2.83 -28.22
C ALA A 465 -20.21 -2.98 -26.71
N VAL A 466 -21.17 -3.62 -26.02
CA VAL A 466 -21.04 -4.21 -24.68
C VAL A 466 -21.30 -5.71 -24.85
N GLY A 467 -20.32 -6.57 -24.56
CA GLY A 467 -20.43 -8.04 -24.77
C GLY A 467 -20.58 -8.87 -23.49
N LEU A 468 -20.44 -8.24 -22.31
CA LEU A 468 -20.52 -8.91 -21.02
C LEU A 468 -21.23 -8.01 -20.01
N VAL A 469 -22.23 -8.56 -19.34
CA VAL A 469 -22.96 -7.96 -18.23
C VAL A 469 -22.69 -8.80 -16.99
N ILE A 470 -22.17 -8.16 -15.94
CA ILE A 470 -21.99 -8.81 -14.65
C ILE A 470 -22.94 -8.16 -13.66
N ASP A 471 -23.91 -8.94 -13.18
CA ASP A 471 -24.79 -8.51 -12.10
C ASP A 471 -24.21 -8.88 -10.74
N ILE A 472 -24.29 -7.93 -9.81
CA ILE A 472 -23.81 -8.10 -8.44
C ILE A 472 -24.98 -8.48 -7.54
N GLY A 473 -25.13 -9.78 -7.34
CA GLY A 473 -26.03 -10.38 -6.38
C GLY A 473 -25.49 -10.29 -4.94
N ALA A 474 -26.29 -10.77 -4.00
CA ALA A 474 -25.91 -10.86 -2.59
C ALA A 474 -26.23 -12.25 -2.04
N VAL A 475 -25.34 -12.81 -1.22
CA VAL A 475 -25.59 -14.08 -0.51
C VAL A 475 -26.82 -13.98 0.40
N GLY A 476 -27.17 -12.77 0.87
CA GLY A 476 -28.42 -12.53 1.59
C GLY A 476 -29.66 -12.87 0.77
N GLY A 477 -29.62 -12.72 -0.56
CA GLY A 477 -30.71 -13.14 -1.46
C GLY A 477 -30.95 -14.66 -1.46
N GLN A 478 -29.90 -15.45 -1.23
CA GLN A 478 -29.96 -16.92 -1.18
C GLN A 478 -30.36 -17.44 0.21
N MET A 479 -29.89 -16.77 1.26
CA MET A 479 -30.03 -17.24 2.66
C MET A 479 -31.24 -16.65 3.39
N GLY A 480 -31.81 -15.55 2.91
CA GLY A 480 -32.94 -14.87 3.55
C GLY A 480 -32.71 -14.45 5.00
N PRO A 481 -31.65 -13.68 5.32
CA PRO A 481 -31.37 -13.26 6.68
C PRO A 481 -32.53 -12.40 7.24
N PRO A 482 -32.93 -12.60 8.50
CA PRO A 482 -33.94 -11.78 9.16
C PRO A 482 -33.57 -10.28 9.15
N ARG A 483 -34.58 -9.39 9.25
CA ARG A 483 -34.45 -7.92 9.31
C ARG A 483 -34.04 -7.22 8.00
N PHE A 484 -33.71 -7.97 6.94
CA PHE A 484 -33.33 -7.42 5.64
C PHE A 484 -34.37 -7.70 4.54
N ALA A 485 -35.65 -7.86 4.89
CA ALA A 485 -36.68 -8.37 3.97
C ALA A 485 -36.76 -7.60 2.64
N ALA A 486 -36.75 -6.26 2.68
CA ALA A 486 -36.79 -5.44 1.46
C ALA A 486 -35.53 -5.61 0.60
N TYR A 487 -34.35 -5.57 1.23
CA TYR A 487 -33.06 -5.77 0.55
C TYR A 487 -32.95 -7.16 -0.07
N VAL A 488 -33.29 -8.20 0.70
CA VAL A 488 -33.33 -9.60 0.26
C VAL A 488 -34.30 -9.75 -0.90
N ALA A 489 -35.49 -9.17 -0.83
CA ALA A 489 -36.46 -9.22 -1.92
C ALA A 489 -35.91 -8.57 -3.20
N SER A 490 -35.28 -7.39 -3.10
CA SER A 490 -34.67 -6.73 -4.27
C SER A 490 -33.52 -7.54 -4.87
N LYS A 491 -32.63 -8.12 -4.06
CA LYS A 491 -31.49 -8.91 -4.54
C LYS A 491 -31.86 -10.34 -4.97
N ALA A 492 -32.94 -10.90 -4.44
CA ALA A 492 -33.50 -12.16 -4.90
C ALA A 492 -34.28 -11.98 -6.20
N ALA A 493 -34.94 -10.84 -6.40
CA ALA A 493 -35.65 -10.52 -7.64
C ALA A 493 -34.72 -10.44 -8.86
N SER A 494 -33.46 -10.06 -8.67
CA SER A 494 -32.48 -10.11 -9.74
C SER A 494 -32.00 -11.54 -10.04
N ASN A 495 -31.95 -12.46 -9.05
CA ASN A 495 -31.07 -13.64 -9.12
C ASN A 495 -31.46 -14.91 -8.31
N ALA A 496 -32.73 -15.26 -8.08
CA ALA A 496 -32.99 -16.65 -7.68
C ALA A 496 -32.88 -17.56 -8.93
N PRO A 497 -32.23 -18.74 -8.88
CA PRO A 497 -32.23 -19.72 -9.98
C PRO A 497 -33.65 -20.21 -10.36
N HIS A 498 -34.65 -19.86 -9.55
CA HIS A 498 -36.07 -20.11 -9.75
C HIS A 498 -36.92 -18.86 -10.04
N THR A 499 -36.31 -17.67 -10.09
CA THR A 499 -36.98 -16.45 -10.55
C THR A 499 -36.72 -16.21 -12.02
N VAL A 500 -37.80 -15.93 -12.77
CA VAL A 500 -37.84 -15.75 -14.23
C VAL A 500 -36.79 -14.77 -14.79
N PRO A 501 -36.37 -13.67 -14.14
CA PRO A 501 -35.48 -12.69 -14.75
C PRO A 501 -34.08 -13.20 -15.10
N GLY A 502 -33.42 -13.98 -14.24
CA GLY A 502 -32.03 -14.41 -14.46
C GLY A 502 -31.83 -15.27 -15.72
N PRO A 503 -32.56 -16.39 -15.88
CA PRO A 503 -32.52 -17.21 -17.09
C PRO A 503 -32.97 -16.46 -18.35
N VAL A 504 -33.88 -15.50 -18.22
CA VAL A 504 -34.35 -14.66 -19.34
C VAL A 504 -33.26 -13.67 -19.77
N LEU A 505 -32.68 -12.93 -18.82
CA LEU A 505 -31.57 -12.00 -19.06
C LEU A 505 -30.30 -12.70 -19.57
N GLY A 506 -30.10 -13.98 -19.24
CA GLY A 506 -29.02 -14.79 -19.81
C GLY A 506 -29.30 -15.34 -21.21
N SER A 507 -30.55 -15.62 -21.55
CA SER A 507 -30.92 -16.27 -22.81
C SER A 507 -31.30 -15.30 -23.92
N GLU A 508 -32.05 -14.23 -23.64
CA GLU A 508 -32.51 -13.28 -24.64
C GLU A 508 -31.37 -12.59 -25.41
N PRO A 509 -30.33 -12.04 -24.74
CA PRO A 509 -29.28 -11.31 -25.43
C PRO A 509 -28.14 -12.24 -25.90
N SER A 510 -28.24 -13.55 -25.64
CA SER A 510 -27.24 -14.55 -26.06
C SER A 510 -27.11 -14.66 -27.58
N ALA A 511 -28.20 -14.45 -28.31
CA ALA A 511 -28.22 -14.43 -29.77
C ALA A 511 -27.43 -13.24 -30.36
N GLU A 512 -27.28 -12.18 -29.58
CA GLU A 512 -26.51 -10.97 -29.92
C GLU A 512 -25.05 -11.05 -29.41
N GLY A 513 -24.66 -12.18 -28.82
CA GLY A 513 -23.32 -12.40 -28.29
C GLY A 513 -23.06 -11.71 -26.94
N VAL A 514 -24.10 -11.23 -26.26
CA VAL A 514 -24.00 -10.64 -24.93
C VAL A 514 -24.19 -11.73 -23.88
N ARG A 515 -23.22 -11.84 -22.97
CA ARG A 515 -23.27 -12.79 -21.86
C ARG A 515 -23.70 -12.10 -20.57
N PHE A 516 -24.57 -12.75 -19.81
CA PHE A 516 -24.99 -12.31 -18.48
C PHE A 516 -24.47 -13.28 -17.42
N THR A 517 -23.78 -12.78 -16.40
CA THR A 517 -23.29 -13.59 -15.28
C THR A 517 -23.62 -12.90 -13.97
N THR A 518 -24.14 -13.66 -13.01
CA THR A 518 -24.39 -13.15 -11.66
C THR A 518 -23.31 -13.61 -10.69
N VAL A 519 -22.82 -12.67 -9.87
CA VAL A 519 -21.89 -12.95 -8.78
C VAL A 519 -22.54 -12.65 -7.43
N HIS A 520 -22.75 -13.67 -6.61
CA HIS A 520 -23.30 -13.53 -5.26
C HIS A 520 -22.19 -13.20 -4.26
N LEU A 521 -22.05 -11.93 -3.94
CA LEU A 521 -21.01 -11.48 -3.02
C LEU A 521 -21.37 -11.78 -1.54
N PRO A 522 -20.38 -12.19 -0.72
CA PRO A 522 -20.53 -12.24 0.73
C PRO A 522 -20.59 -10.81 1.31
N VAL A 523 -20.72 -10.68 2.63
CA VAL A 523 -20.71 -9.36 3.29
C VAL A 523 -19.37 -8.67 3.03
N VAL A 524 -19.41 -7.52 2.36
CA VAL A 524 -18.21 -6.74 2.00
C VAL A 524 -18.08 -5.54 2.93
N ARG A 525 -16.88 -5.36 3.49
CA ARG A 525 -16.55 -4.22 4.36
C ARG A 525 -16.49 -2.93 3.53
N THR A 526 -17.58 -2.17 3.58
CA THR A 526 -17.74 -0.88 2.90
C THR A 526 -18.22 0.16 3.91
N PRO A 527 -18.09 1.48 3.63
CA PRO A 527 -18.61 2.53 4.50
C PRO A 527 -20.10 2.39 4.84
N MET A 528 -20.88 1.70 4.00
CA MET A 528 -22.30 1.42 4.22
C MET A 528 -22.57 0.55 5.45
N ILE A 529 -21.72 -0.46 5.73
CA ILE A 529 -21.94 -1.39 6.86
C ILE A 529 -21.21 -0.97 8.14
N ALA A 530 -20.23 -0.06 8.03
CA ALA A 530 -19.41 0.42 9.14
C ALA A 530 -20.21 0.96 10.35
N PRO A 531 -21.36 1.66 10.19
CA PRO A 531 -22.12 2.17 11.32
C PRO A 531 -22.87 1.09 12.12
N THR A 532 -22.93 -0.15 11.64
CA THR A 532 -23.78 -1.20 12.21
C THR A 532 -22.93 -2.24 12.94
N ALA A 533 -22.78 -2.04 14.26
CA ALA A 533 -21.90 -2.84 15.14
C ALA A 533 -22.14 -4.36 15.10
N SER A 534 -23.35 -4.82 14.73
CA SER A 534 -23.63 -6.26 14.59
C SER A 534 -22.81 -6.94 13.49
N TYR A 535 -22.27 -6.18 12.52
CA TYR A 535 -21.41 -6.74 11.46
C TYR A 535 -19.95 -6.94 11.88
N ASP A 536 -19.53 -6.41 13.03
CA ASP A 536 -18.17 -6.62 13.55
C ASP A 536 -17.92 -8.10 13.90
N ALA A 537 -19.00 -8.83 14.25
CA ALA A 537 -18.97 -10.25 14.59
C ALA A 537 -19.14 -11.18 13.38
N VAL A 538 -19.37 -10.64 12.17
CA VAL A 538 -19.63 -11.43 10.96
C VAL A 538 -18.37 -11.50 10.10
N PRO A 539 -18.00 -12.67 9.54
CA PRO A 539 -16.91 -12.75 8.58
C PRO A 539 -17.16 -11.87 7.34
N THR A 540 -16.40 -10.79 7.22
CA THR A 540 -16.44 -9.88 6.06
C THR A 540 -15.26 -10.07 5.12
N VAL A 541 -15.45 -9.75 3.84
CA VAL A 541 -14.38 -9.64 2.83
C VAL A 541 -14.10 -8.17 2.48
N THR A 542 -12.93 -7.87 1.95
CA THR A 542 -12.59 -6.52 1.44
C THR A 542 -13.20 -6.29 0.05
N PRO A 543 -13.35 -5.02 -0.40
CA PRO A 543 -13.76 -4.72 -1.77
C PRO A 543 -12.87 -5.37 -2.84
N ALA A 544 -11.57 -5.48 -2.59
CA ALA A 544 -10.63 -6.15 -3.49
C ALA A 544 -10.88 -7.66 -3.58
N GLN A 545 -11.16 -8.32 -2.46
CA GLN A 545 -11.52 -9.74 -2.42
C GLN A 545 -12.85 -9.98 -3.15
N ALA A 546 -13.83 -9.08 -2.98
CA ALA A 546 -15.07 -9.13 -3.75
C ALA A 546 -14.82 -8.95 -5.26
N ALA A 547 -13.96 -7.99 -5.64
CA ALA A 547 -13.57 -7.79 -7.03
C ALA A 547 -12.85 -9.01 -7.62
N ASN A 548 -12.06 -9.75 -6.82
CA ASN A 548 -11.45 -11.01 -7.28
C ASN A 548 -12.49 -12.08 -7.62
N LEU A 549 -13.64 -12.13 -6.93
CA LEU A 549 -14.76 -13.03 -7.30
C LEU A 549 -15.34 -12.64 -8.66
N VAL A 550 -15.51 -11.34 -8.91
CA VAL A 550 -15.93 -10.81 -10.21
C VAL A 550 -14.92 -11.15 -11.29
N MET A 551 -13.62 -10.97 -11.03
CA MET A 551 -12.56 -11.34 -11.97
C MET A 551 -12.57 -12.84 -12.27
N ASN A 552 -12.82 -13.69 -11.28
CA ASN A 552 -12.94 -15.14 -11.49
C ASN A 552 -14.13 -15.50 -12.39
N ALA A 553 -15.27 -14.81 -12.23
CA ALA A 553 -16.44 -14.95 -13.09
C ALA A 553 -16.16 -14.52 -14.55
N ILE A 554 -15.27 -13.56 -14.75
CA ILE A 554 -14.81 -13.16 -16.10
C ILE A 554 -13.91 -14.25 -16.72
N LYS A 555 -12.98 -14.82 -15.94
CA LYS A 555 -12.07 -15.89 -16.41
C LYS A 555 -12.81 -17.17 -16.79
N HIS A 556 -13.66 -17.61 -15.88
CA HIS A 556 -14.45 -18.83 -16.00
C HIS A 556 -15.87 -18.33 -15.90
N PRO A 557 -16.62 -18.23 -17.00
CA PRO A 557 -17.95 -17.67 -17.00
C PRO A 557 -19.00 -18.78 -16.86
N PRO A 558 -19.34 -19.26 -15.64
CA PRO A 558 -20.58 -19.98 -15.42
C PRO A 558 -21.76 -19.01 -15.48
N ASP A 559 -22.97 -19.55 -15.57
CA ASP A 559 -24.20 -18.76 -15.48
C ASP A 559 -24.35 -18.10 -14.09
N GLU A 560 -23.78 -18.70 -13.03
CA GLU A 560 -23.82 -18.20 -11.64
C GLU A 560 -22.51 -18.49 -10.88
N VAL A 561 -22.04 -17.51 -10.09
CA VAL A 561 -20.93 -17.66 -9.13
C VAL A 561 -21.41 -17.37 -7.71
N GLY A 562 -21.46 -18.43 -6.88
CA GLY A 562 -21.87 -18.35 -5.47
C GLY A 562 -20.74 -18.64 -4.47
N THR A 563 -20.95 -18.31 -3.21
CA THR A 563 -20.06 -18.73 -2.11
C THR A 563 -20.54 -20.05 -1.50
N THR A 564 -19.62 -20.89 -1.01
CA THR A 564 -19.98 -22.20 -0.41
C THR A 564 -21.06 -22.11 0.67
N PRO A 565 -21.05 -21.11 1.59
CA PRO A 565 -22.13 -20.94 2.55
C PRO A 565 -23.48 -20.57 1.92
N GLY A 566 -23.49 -19.70 0.89
CA GLY A 566 -24.70 -19.31 0.17
C GLY A 566 -25.35 -20.49 -0.55
N THR A 567 -24.57 -21.23 -1.33
CA THR A 567 -25.04 -22.42 -2.07
C THR A 567 -25.54 -23.52 -1.11
N SER A 568 -24.87 -23.71 0.03
CA SER A 568 -25.29 -24.70 1.03
C SER A 568 -26.60 -24.29 1.72
N GLY A 569 -26.76 -23.00 2.02
CA GLY A 569 -27.99 -22.44 2.60
C GLY A 569 -29.19 -22.59 1.67
N GLU A 570 -28.99 -22.35 0.37
CA GLU A 570 -30.02 -22.53 -0.66
C GLU A 570 -30.47 -23.99 -0.78
N VAL A 571 -29.53 -24.93 -0.83
CA VAL A 571 -29.84 -26.38 -0.82
C VAL A 571 -30.57 -26.78 0.46
N ALA A 572 -30.16 -26.27 1.62
CA ALA A 572 -30.82 -26.55 2.89
C ALA A 572 -32.25 -25.99 2.94
N HIS A 573 -32.49 -24.81 2.36
CA HIS A 573 -33.83 -24.23 2.24
C HIS A 573 -34.72 -25.06 1.31
N ALA A 574 -34.19 -25.58 0.21
CA ALA A 574 -34.93 -26.42 -0.73
C ALA A 574 -35.29 -27.79 -0.14
N MET A 575 -34.36 -28.40 0.60
CA MET A 575 -34.53 -29.75 1.15
C MET A 575 -35.24 -29.79 2.51
N LEU A 576 -35.02 -28.79 3.38
CA LEU A 576 -35.45 -28.79 4.78
C LEU A 576 -36.00 -27.42 5.23
N PRO A 577 -37.09 -26.91 4.62
CA PRO A 577 -37.54 -25.53 4.81
C PRO A 577 -37.92 -25.21 6.26
N LYS A 578 -38.55 -26.14 7.00
CA LYS A 578 -38.92 -25.93 8.41
C LYS A 578 -37.72 -25.84 9.34
N THR A 579 -36.65 -26.58 9.04
CA THR A 579 -35.41 -26.57 9.82
C THR A 579 -34.63 -25.29 9.55
N ALA A 580 -34.53 -24.88 8.28
CA ALA A 580 -33.90 -23.62 7.88
C ALA A 580 -34.58 -22.42 8.57
N VAL A 581 -35.91 -22.35 8.57
CA VAL A 581 -36.67 -21.29 9.27
C VAL A 581 -36.42 -21.28 10.78
N ARG A 582 -36.33 -22.45 11.43
CA ARG A 582 -35.98 -22.53 12.86
C ARG A 582 -34.56 -22.05 13.14
N THR A 583 -33.60 -22.41 12.30
CA THR A 583 -32.21 -21.94 12.43
C THR A 583 -32.12 -20.42 12.26
N LEU A 584 -32.83 -19.84 11.28
CA LEU A 584 -32.91 -18.39 11.09
C LEU A 584 -33.61 -17.69 12.25
N HIS A 585 -34.63 -18.30 12.86
CA HIS A 585 -35.27 -17.78 14.06
C HIS A 585 -34.34 -17.77 15.28
N LEU A 586 -33.50 -18.80 15.44
CA LEU A 586 -32.45 -18.81 16.46
C LEU A 586 -31.41 -17.72 16.20
N ALA A 587 -30.97 -17.53 14.96
CA ALA A 587 -30.06 -16.45 14.58
C ALA A 587 -30.64 -15.06 14.86
N TYR A 588 -31.95 -14.87 14.63
CA TYR A 588 -32.68 -13.64 14.98
C TYR A 588 -32.63 -13.30 16.48
N GLY A 589 -32.57 -14.31 17.36
CA GLY A 589 -32.51 -14.12 18.81
C GLY A 589 -31.11 -13.88 19.38
N VAL A 590 -30.05 -14.20 18.63
CA VAL A 590 -28.65 -14.12 19.09
C VAL A 590 -27.91 -12.91 18.51
N CYS A 591 -28.33 -12.40 17.34
CA CYS A 591 -27.82 -11.16 16.77
C CYS A 591 -28.79 -9.99 17.07
N PRO A 592 -28.35 -8.92 17.78
CA PRO A 592 -29.20 -7.83 18.27
C PRO A 592 -29.94 -7.03 17.19
#